data_AF-A0A422P4W9-F1
#
_entry.id   AF-A0A422P4W9-F1
#
_cell.length_a   1.000
_cell.length_b   1.000
_cell.length_c   1.000
_cell.angle_alpha   90.00
_cell.angle_beta   90.00
_cell.angle_gamma   90.00
#
_symmetry.space_group_name_H-M   'P 1'
#
loop_
_entity.id
_entity.type
_entity.pdbx_description
1 polymer ?
#
loop_
_entity_poly.entity_id
_entity_poly.type
_entity_poly.pdbx_seq_one_letter_code
_entity_poly.pdbx_strand_id
1 'polypeptide(L)'
;MCYGRWAGLALLCCTVASLFSAAPVVAGDYESAEVSGMPLLERVIAQSFQVGVISGRYGVFNATLILKNSPNFPEHIHGELIPTGEQRKATAGQVPLEHFKYPRSMQTGMLPHGALDAHPSLLSIDVQLEFSGSTIGTVSAWSLPAEEQLLEQRLSEVEEIGATPTATASFSFVPEAASMSPSTLSDVPAMARTATGIVTLEGERSGTFTFRFFSEHEFSLVLQLHTEETTVDRIWVYGYVAPDNALLLRPDTKQRSWFQKHSFLVFAVTFFVIRAITSYIDVKRARKHQVKAATEATEAAESKKVK
;
A
#
# COMPACT_ATOMS: atom_id res chain seq x y z
N MET A 1 -10.88 -51.32 -32.60
CA MET A 1 -11.27 -49.91 -32.40
C MET A 1 -11.51 -49.67 -30.90
N CYS A 2 -10.57 -49.04 -30.19
CA CYS A 2 -10.58 -48.92 -28.72
C CYS A 2 -10.66 -47.47 -28.21
N TYR A 3 -11.20 -46.53 -29.00
CA TYR A 3 -11.19 -45.10 -28.64
C TYR A 3 -12.26 -44.69 -27.59
N GLY A 4 -13.37 -45.42 -27.48
CA GLY A 4 -14.45 -45.07 -26.54
C GLY A 4 -14.11 -45.23 -25.05
N ARG A 5 -13.19 -46.13 -24.70
CA ARG A 5 -12.83 -46.41 -23.29
C ARG A 5 -11.82 -45.39 -22.74
N TRP A 6 -10.96 -44.85 -23.59
CA TRP A 6 -10.04 -43.77 -23.23
C TRP A 6 -10.76 -42.42 -23.15
N ALA A 7 -11.76 -42.19 -24.01
CA ALA A 7 -12.62 -41.01 -23.92
C ALA A 7 -13.41 -40.97 -22.60
N GLY A 8 -13.95 -42.12 -22.14
CA GLY A 8 -14.66 -42.20 -20.85
C GLY A 8 -13.77 -41.95 -19.64
N LEU A 9 -12.52 -42.44 -19.65
CA LEU A 9 -11.55 -42.18 -18.58
C LEU A 9 -11.10 -40.71 -18.59
N ALA A 10 -10.85 -40.15 -19.76
CA ALA A 10 -10.50 -38.74 -19.92
C ALA A 10 -11.64 -37.82 -19.46
N LEU A 11 -12.90 -38.14 -19.80
CA LEU A 11 -14.08 -37.42 -19.33
C LEU A 11 -14.24 -37.50 -17.81
N LEU A 12 -14.00 -38.67 -17.20
CA LEU A 12 -14.03 -38.84 -15.75
C LEU A 12 -12.90 -38.03 -15.06
N CYS A 13 -11.69 -38.04 -15.63
CA CYS A 13 -10.59 -37.21 -15.11
C CYS A 13 -10.87 -35.71 -15.30
N CYS A 14 -11.49 -35.29 -16.39
CA CYS A 14 -11.90 -33.91 -16.62
C CYS A 14 -13.03 -33.48 -15.69
N THR A 15 -14.02 -34.33 -15.41
CA THR A 15 -15.11 -34.01 -14.46
C THR A 15 -14.60 -33.96 -13.03
N VAL A 16 -13.71 -34.87 -12.65
CA VAL A 16 -13.08 -34.83 -11.31
C VAL A 16 -12.16 -33.60 -11.20
N ALA A 17 -11.36 -33.29 -12.22
CA ALA A 17 -10.52 -32.08 -12.24
C ALA A 17 -11.35 -30.79 -12.24
N SER A 18 -12.52 -30.76 -12.88
CA SER A 18 -13.43 -29.61 -12.86
C SER A 18 -14.21 -29.49 -11.55
N LEU A 19 -14.56 -30.60 -10.89
CA LEU A 19 -15.11 -30.61 -9.52
C LEU A 19 -14.10 -30.11 -8.47
N PHE A 20 -12.80 -30.26 -8.70
CA PHE A 20 -11.75 -29.71 -7.82
C PHE A 20 -11.22 -28.33 -8.24
N SER A 21 -11.51 -27.88 -9.47
CA SER A 21 -11.19 -26.51 -9.95
C SER A 21 -12.36 -25.55 -9.84
N ALA A 22 -13.57 -26.05 -9.61
CA ALA A 22 -14.71 -25.26 -9.18
C ALA A 22 -14.55 -24.92 -7.70
N ALA A 23 -13.64 -23.99 -7.39
CA ALA A 23 -13.98 -23.03 -6.36
C ALA A 23 -15.36 -22.47 -6.72
N PRO A 24 -16.26 -22.20 -5.77
CA PRO A 24 -17.34 -21.31 -6.08
C PRO A 24 -16.67 -20.00 -6.48
N VAL A 25 -16.60 -19.72 -7.78
CA VAL A 25 -16.73 -18.35 -8.24
C VAL A 25 -18.17 -18.03 -7.85
N VAL A 26 -18.34 -17.69 -6.57
CA VAL A 26 -19.36 -16.75 -6.17
C VAL A 26 -19.07 -15.59 -7.11
N ALA A 27 -19.91 -15.43 -8.12
CA ALA A 27 -20.09 -14.15 -8.75
C ALA A 27 -20.34 -13.22 -7.56
N GLY A 28 -19.27 -12.53 -7.14
CA GLY A 28 -19.35 -11.58 -6.06
C GLY A 28 -20.42 -10.62 -6.51
N ASP A 29 -21.50 -10.57 -5.75
CA ASP A 29 -22.35 -9.40 -5.72
C ASP A 29 -21.40 -8.21 -5.60
N TYR A 30 -21.27 -7.46 -6.70
CA TYR A 30 -20.64 -6.15 -6.72
C TYR A 30 -21.60 -5.20 -6.00
N GLU A 31 -21.83 -5.45 -4.72
CA GLU A 31 -22.46 -4.53 -3.80
C GLU A 31 -21.38 -4.04 -2.83
N SER A 32 -20.85 -2.85 -3.13
CA SER A 32 -20.54 -1.80 -2.15
C SER A 32 -19.81 -2.18 -0.85
N ALA A 33 -18.85 -3.11 -0.90
CA ALA A 33 -18.04 -3.49 0.26
C ALA A 33 -16.69 -2.75 0.36
N GLU A 34 -16.25 -2.01 -0.67
CA GLU A 34 -14.93 -1.33 -0.65
C GLU A 34 -14.86 -0.12 0.31
N VAL A 35 -16.00 0.43 0.76
CA VAL A 35 -16.01 1.59 1.67
C VAL A 35 -15.90 1.17 3.15
N SER A 36 -16.27 -0.06 3.51
CA SER A 36 -16.40 -0.45 4.93
C SER A 36 -15.08 -0.84 5.61
N GLY A 37 -13.95 -0.83 4.90
CA GLY A 37 -12.63 -1.26 5.42
C GLY A 37 -11.51 -0.22 5.30
N MET A 38 -11.79 0.98 4.79
CA MET A 38 -10.77 2.01 4.62
C MET A 38 -10.51 2.76 5.92
N PRO A 39 -9.23 3.05 6.28
CA PRO A 39 -8.94 3.87 7.43
C PRO A 39 -9.40 5.31 7.19
N LEU A 40 -9.86 5.94 8.27
CA LEU A 40 -10.26 7.35 8.27
C LEU A 40 -9.07 8.24 7.88
N LEU A 41 -9.32 9.30 7.09
CA LEU A 41 -8.27 10.18 6.59
C LEU A 41 -7.46 10.79 7.74
N GLU A 42 -8.14 11.29 8.77
CA GLU A 42 -7.49 11.88 9.95
C GLU A 42 -6.51 10.91 10.62
N ARG A 43 -6.80 9.60 10.63
CA ARG A 43 -5.90 8.60 11.21
C ARG A 43 -4.71 8.31 10.32
N VAL A 44 -4.91 8.34 9.00
CA VAL A 44 -3.82 8.16 8.03
C VAL A 44 -2.86 9.35 8.08
N ILE A 45 -3.37 10.57 8.15
CA ILE A 45 -2.51 11.75 8.13
C ILE A 45 -1.88 12.03 9.49
N ALA A 46 -2.51 11.65 10.60
CA ALA A 46 -1.94 11.74 11.95
C ALA A 46 -0.91 10.64 12.25
N GLN A 47 0.13 10.57 11.44
CA GLN A 47 1.28 9.70 11.61
C GLN A 47 2.57 10.52 11.56
N SER A 48 3.68 9.90 11.96
CA SER A 48 5.02 10.48 11.82
C SER A 48 5.69 9.93 10.57
N PHE A 49 5.73 10.73 9.52
CA PHE A 49 6.33 10.36 8.24
C PHE A 49 7.79 10.80 8.17
N GLN A 50 8.64 9.94 7.60
CA GLN A 50 9.93 10.35 7.08
C GLN A 50 9.71 10.94 5.69
N VAL A 51 10.28 12.11 5.44
CA VAL A 51 10.01 12.91 4.26
C VAL A 51 11.29 13.29 3.55
N GLY A 52 11.35 13.04 2.25
CA GLY A 52 12.36 13.59 1.34
C GLY A 52 11.79 14.80 0.60
N VAL A 53 12.53 15.90 0.56
CA VAL A 53 12.16 17.14 -0.13
C VAL A 53 13.18 17.46 -1.21
N ILE A 54 12.69 17.74 -2.42
CA ILE A 54 13.46 18.22 -3.57
C ILE A 54 12.89 19.57 -3.97
N SER A 55 13.65 20.65 -3.80
CA SER A 55 13.29 22.01 -4.19
C SER A 55 14.27 22.55 -5.24
N GLY A 56 13.74 23.27 -6.22
CA GLY A 56 14.57 24.01 -7.17
C GLY A 56 15.47 25.03 -6.46
N ARG A 57 14.90 25.76 -5.49
CA ARG A 57 15.57 26.82 -4.74
C ARG A 57 16.48 26.33 -3.61
N TYR A 58 16.06 25.29 -2.88
CA TYR A 58 16.75 24.81 -1.68
C TYR A 58 17.48 23.47 -1.88
N GLY A 59 17.48 22.87 -3.07
CA GLY A 59 18.13 21.58 -3.28
C GLY A 59 17.39 20.43 -2.61
N VAL A 60 18.11 19.43 -2.10
CA VAL A 60 17.54 18.20 -1.56
C VAL A 60 17.82 18.09 -0.07
N PHE A 61 16.81 17.77 0.73
CA PHE A 61 16.97 17.51 2.16
C PHE A 61 15.93 16.53 2.69
N ASN A 62 16.19 15.98 3.87
CA ASN A 62 15.27 15.10 4.57
C ASN A 62 14.64 15.83 5.75
N ALA A 63 13.45 15.40 6.13
CA ALA A 63 12.71 15.90 7.27
C ALA A 63 11.86 14.79 7.89
N THR A 64 11.42 14.99 9.13
CA THR A 64 10.37 14.21 9.76
C THR A 64 9.12 15.09 9.88
N LEU A 65 8.02 14.64 9.30
CA LEU A 65 6.70 15.26 9.43
C LEU A 65 5.96 14.55 10.56
N ILE A 66 5.75 15.23 11.67
CA ILE A 66 5.04 14.70 12.83
C ILE A 66 3.66 15.33 12.85
N LEU A 67 2.62 14.56 12.55
CA LEU A 67 1.22 15.00 12.63
C LEU A 67 0.49 14.19 13.69
N LYS A 68 -0.33 14.85 14.50
CA LYS A 68 -1.08 14.23 15.61
C LYS A 68 -2.52 14.75 15.63
N ASN A 69 -3.47 13.83 15.78
CA ASN A 69 -4.86 14.19 16.00
C ASN A 69 -5.03 14.88 17.36
N SER A 70 -5.91 15.87 17.41
CA SER A 70 -6.37 16.40 18.67
C SER A 70 -7.20 15.34 19.41
N PRO A 71 -6.98 15.15 20.73
CA PRO A 71 -7.71 14.16 21.51
C PRO A 71 -9.20 14.50 21.68
N ASN A 72 -9.54 15.79 21.60
CA ASN A 72 -10.89 16.28 21.83
C ASN A 72 -11.62 16.64 20.53
N PHE A 73 -10.88 16.91 19.45
CA PHE A 73 -11.43 17.39 18.18
C PHE A 73 -10.80 16.59 17.03
N PRO A 74 -11.31 15.38 16.71
CA PRO A 74 -10.70 14.48 15.73
C PRO A 74 -10.56 15.07 14.31
N GLU A 75 -11.32 16.11 14.00
CA GLU A 75 -11.24 16.91 12.78
C GLU A 75 -10.07 17.92 12.78
N HIS A 76 -9.38 18.12 13.90
CA HIS A 76 -8.20 18.97 14.02
C HIS A 76 -6.93 18.13 14.18
N ILE A 77 -5.91 18.47 13.40
CA ILE A 77 -4.64 17.76 13.37
C ILE A 77 -3.52 18.79 13.38
N HIS A 78 -2.64 18.67 14.36
CA HIS A 78 -1.53 19.60 14.53
C HIS A 78 -0.22 18.88 14.36
N GLY A 79 0.80 19.61 13.94
CA GLY A 79 2.11 19.03 13.82
C GLY A 79 3.17 19.97 13.29
N GLU A 80 4.29 19.37 12.94
CA GLU A 80 5.48 20.10 12.55
C GLU A 80 6.32 19.33 11.53
N LEU A 81 7.05 20.07 10.72
CA LEU A 81 8.04 19.53 9.80
C LEU A 81 9.44 19.84 10.34
N ILE A 82 10.17 18.81 10.75
CA ILE A 82 11.48 18.94 11.38
C ILE A 82 12.57 18.53 10.39
N PRO A 83 13.48 19.40 9.96
CA PRO A 83 14.58 19.04 9.08
C PRO A 83 15.54 18.06 9.78
N THR A 84 16.09 17.11 9.02
CA THR A 84 16.98 16.06 9.53
C THR A 84 18.19 15.86 8.64
N GLY A 85 19.33 15.49 9.25
CA GLY A 85 20.57 15.26 8.52
C GLY A 85 21.14 16.56 7.93
N GLU A 86 21.50 16.51 6.64
CA GLU A 86 22.15 17.62 5.95
C GLU A 86 21.40 17.97 4.66
N GLN A 87 21.44 19.25 4.31
CA GLN A 87 20.96 19.75 3.03
C GLN A 87 22.02 19.55 1.94
N ARG A 88 21.62 18.98 0.81
CA ARG A 88 22.46 18.80 -0.38
C ARG A 88 22.08 19.79 -1.47
N LYS A 89 23.05 20.58 -1.91
CA LYS A 89 22.89 21.51 -3.03
C LYS A 89 23.33 20.82 -4.33
N ALA A 90 22.48 20.86 -5.34
CA ALA A 90 22.75 20.40 -6.69
C ALA A 90 23.41 21.48 -7.56
N THR A 91 23.13 22.76 -7.30
CA THR A 91 23.68 23.89 -8.06
C THR A 91 24.17 25.00 -7.13
N ALA A 92 25.14 25.80 -7.60
CA ALA A 92 25.73 26.89 -6.82
C ALA A 92 24.74 28.00 -6.45
N GLY A 93 23.64 28.13 -7.19
CA GLY A 93 22.58 29.12 -6.93
C GLY A 93 21.59 28.73 -5.83
N GLN A 94 21.68 27.53 -5.26
CA GLN A 94 20.75 27.06 -4.23
C GLN A 94 21.08 27.62 -2.83
N VAL A 95 20.02 28.05 -2.14
CA VAL A 95 20.11 28.74 -0.85
C VAL A 95 20.15 27.74 0.29
N PRO A 96 21.11 27.84 1.25
CA PRO A 96 21.10 27.01 2.44
C PRO A 96 19.95 27.40 3.38
N LEU A 97 19.24 26.41 3.91
CA LEU A 97 18.25 26.61 4.96
C LEU A 97 18.98 26.74 6.31
N GLU A 98 18.60 27.74 7.10
CA GLU A 98 19.28 28.05 8.35
C GLU A 98 19.10 26.99 9.42
N HIS A 99 17.99 26.25 9.36
CA HIS A 99 17.65 25.17 10.29
C HIS A 99 18.72 24.06 10.34
N PHE A 100 19.49 23.85 9.26
CA PHE A 100 20.59 22.89 9.25
C PHE A 100 21.86 23.37 9.99
N LYS A 101 21.94 24.65 10.37
CA LYS A 101 23.03 25.18 11.21
C LYS A 101 22.84 24.80 12.69
N TYR A 102 21.61 24.45 13.09
CA TYR A 102 21.21 24.22 14.47
C TYR A 102 20.70 22.77 14.64
N PRO A 103 21.56 21.74 14.62
CA PRO A 103 21.12 20.35 14.66
C PRO A 103 20.47 19.97 16.01
N ARG A 104 19.36 19.23 15.97
CA ARG A 104 18.73 18.61 17.15
C ARG A 104 19.51 17.37 17.59
N SER A 105 19.65 17.18 18.91
CA SER A 105 19.97 15.86 19.49
C SER A 105 18.70 14.99 19.49
N MET A 106 18.69 13.92 18.68
CA MET A 106 17.55 12.99 18.51
C MET A 106 17.31 12.06 19.71
N GLN A 107 17.74 12.41 20.93
CA GLN A 107 17.45 11.58 22.11
C GLN A 107 16.02 11.85 22.59
N THR A 108 15.12 10.93 22.22
CA THR A 108 13.77 10.77 22.76
C THR A 108 13.85 10.32 24.22
N GLY A 109 14.39 11.15 25.11
CA GLY A 109 14.36 10.98 26.55
C GLY A 109 13.29 11.90 27.13
N MET A 110 12.45 11.37 28.03
CA MET A 110 11.42 12.13 28.74
C MET A 110 12.04 13.41 29.34
N LEU A 111 11.72 14.57 28.77
CA LEU A 111 12.25 15.84 29.25
C LEU A 111 11.43 16.33 30.46
N PRO A 112 12.10 16.95 31.44
CA PRO A 112 11.44 17.50 32.63
C PRO A 112 10.46 18.61 32.23
N HIS A 113 9.32 18.68 32.94
CA HIS A 113 8.32 19.71 32.74
C HIS A 113 8.96 21.11 32.87
N GLY A 114 8.78 21.96 31.84
CA GLY A 114 9.13 23.38 31.88
C GLY A 114 10.30 23.84 31.02
N ALA A 115 10.93 22.98 30.22
CA ALA A 115 11.83 23.43 29.16
C ALA A 115 11.00 23.77 27.91
N LEU A 116 10.88 25.07 27.58
CA LEU A 116 10.42 25.49 26.25
C LEU A 116 11.47 25.00 25.24
N ASP A 117 11.05 24.02 24.46
CA ASP A 117 11.87 23.26 23.52
C ASP A 117 11.96 24.11 22.24
N ALA A 118 12.89 25.06 22.19
CA ALA A 118 13.10 25.92 21.03
C ALA A 118 13.67 25.09 19.86
N HIS A 119 12.76 24.45 19.13
CA HIS A 119 13.04 23.52 18.05
C HIS A 119 13.24 24.23 16.71
N PRO A 120 14.27 23.91 15.91
CA PRO A 120 14.37 24.41 14.53
C PRO A 120 13.44 23.61 13.61
N SER A 121 12.17 23.49 14.00
CA SER A 121 11.10 23.06 13.11
C SER A 121 11.02 24.04 11.95
N LEU A 122 10.87 23.53 10.74
CA LEU A 122 10.78 24.37 9.54
C LEU A 122 9.38 24.98 9.42
N LEU A 123 8.37 24.18 9.75
CA LEU A 123 6.95 24.54 9.64
C LEU A 123 6.20 24.08 10.89
N SER A 124 5.30 24.93 11.38
CA SER A 124 4.13 24.51 12.16
C SER A 124 2.98 24.28 11.18
N ILE A 125 2.23 23.19 11.35
CA ILE A 125 1.18 22.74 10.45
C ILE A 125 -0.09 22.50 11.26
N ASP A 126 -1.19 23.06 10.75
CA ASP A 126 -2.54 22.83 11.22
C ASP A 126 -3.40 22.32 10.07
N VAL A 127 -4.14 21.24 10.30
CA VAL A 127 -5.10 20.68 9.35
C VAL A 127 -6.47 20.65 10.01
N GLN A 128 -7.40 21.34 9.37
CA GLN A 128 -8.81 21.37 9.72
C GLN A 128 -9.60 20.55 8.71
N LEU A 129 -10.20 19.44 9.13
CA LEU A 129 -11.21 18.74 8.36
C LEU A 129 -12.58 19.40 8.56
N GLU A 130 -13.47 19.30 7.58
CA GLU A 130 -14.85 19.80 7.71
C GLU A 130 -15.62 19.10 8.84
N PHE A 131 -15.35 17.81 9.05
CA PHE A 131 -15.87 16.97 10.11
C PHE A 131 -15.00 15.70 10.21
N SER A 132 -15.09 14.94 11.31
CA SER A 132 -14.36 13.66 11.45
C SER A 132 -14.78 12.66 10.36
N GLY A 133 -13.79 12.07 9.70
CA GLY A 133 -13.97 11.19 8.54
C GLY A 133 -14.08 11.93 7.21
N SER A 134 -14.06 13.27 7.20
CA SER A 134 -14.10 14.04 5.95
C SER A 134 -12.82 13.85 5.14
N THR A 135 -12.99 13.88 3.82
CA THR A 135 -11.89 13.91 2.83
C THR A 135 -11.60 15.33 2.35
N ILE A 136 -12.28 16.31 2.94
CA ILE A 136 -12.24 17.72 2.61
C ILE A 136 -11.76 18.49 3.84
N GLY A 137 -10.86 19.43 3.62
CA GLY A 137 -10.32 20.23 4.70
C GLY A 137 -9.47 21.38 4.20
N THR A 138 -8.89 22.10 5.16
CA THR A 138 -7.94 23.18 4.93
C THR A 138 -6.67 22.89 5.72
N VAL A 139 -5.53 23.13 5.09
CA VAL A 139 -4.22 23.11 5.74
C VAL A 139 -3.70 24.54 5.85
N SER A 140 -3.20 24.89 7.03
CA SER A 140 -2.49 26.13 7.31
C SER A 140 -1.09 25.78 7.78
N ALA A 141 -0.09 26.48 7.25
CA ALA A 141 1.30 26.28 7.61
C ALA A 141 1.97 27.62 7.90
N TRP A 142 2.74 27.66 8.98
CA TRP A 142 3.54 28.81 9.39
C TRP A 142 5.01 28.46 9.29
N SER A 143 5.77 29.26 8.55
CA SER A 143 7.23 29.14 8.56
C SER A 143 7.78 29.58 9.91
N LEU A 144 8.61 28.73 10.50
CA LEU A 144 9.24 29.00 11.78
C LEU A 144 10.69 29.41 11.57
N PRO A 145 11.18 30.46 12.24
CA PRO A 145 12.57 30.86 12.19
C PRO A 145 13.45 29.82 12.88
N ALA A 146 14.71 29.72 12.45
CA ALA A 146 15.66 28.78 13.05
C ALA A 146 16.28 29.30 14.35
N GLU A 147 16.25 30.61 14.58
CA GLU A 147 16.80 31.28 15.76
C GLU A 147 15.82 31.20 16.93
N GLU A 148 16.28 30.71 18.08
CA GLU A 148 15.48 30.43 19.29
C GLU A 148 14.65 31.62 19.78
N GLN A 149 15.24 32.83 19.87
CA GLN A 149 14.51 34.01 20.34
C GLN A 149 13.36 34.41 19.40
N LEU A 150 13.59 34.33 18.09
CA LEU A 150 12.57 34.63 17.08
C LEU A 150 11.52 33.52 17.01
N LEU A 151 11.93 32.28 17.28
CA LEU A 151 11.05 31.13 17.28
C LEU A 151 10.05 31.21 18.43
N GLU A 152 10.50 31.48 19.65
CA GLU A 152 9.62 31.64 20.80
C GLU A 152 8.57 32.72 20.54
N GLN A 153 9.02 33.89 20.05
CA GLN A 153 8.13 34.97 19.66
C GLN A 153 7.09 34.49 18.62
N ARG A 154 7.55 33.82 17.56
CA ARG A 154 6.66 33.37 16.47
C ARG A 154 5.68 32.30 16.93
N LEU A 155 6.09 31.39 17.82
CA LEU A 155 5.20 30.37 18.38
C LEU A 155 4.12 31.00 19.25
N SER A 156 4.46 31.99 20.08
CA SER A 156 3.48 32.73 20.86
C SER A 156 2.48 33.48 19.97
N GLU A 157 2.94 34.10 18.87
CA GLU A 157 2.05 34.75 17.90
C GLU A 157 1.07 33.76 17.23
N VAL A 158 1.53 32.53 16.96
CA VAL A 158 0.69 31.47 16.37
C VAL A 158 -0.33 30.95 17.39
N GLU A 159 0.04 30.82 18.66
CA GLU A 159 -0.84 30.35 19.73
C GLU A 159 -1.95 31.36 20.07
N GLU A 160 -1.64 32.66 20.03
CA GLU A 160 -2.59 33.75 20.35
C GLU A 160 -3.59 34.08 19.23
N ILE A 161 -3.76 33.23 18.22
CA ILE A 161 -4.74 33.36 17.10
C ILE A 161 -4.43 34.55 16.16
N GLY A 162 -3.36 35.31 16.40
CA GLY A 162 -3.03 36.53 15.66
C GLY A 162 -2.18 36.34 14.41
N ALA A 163 -1.48 35.21 14.27
CA ALA A 163 -0.51 35.03 13.18
C ALA A 163 -1.16 34.63 11.84
N THR A 164 -0.92 35.44 10.80
CA THR A 164 -1.21 35.07 9.41
C THR A 164 -0.42 33.83 9.00
N PRO A 165 -1.07 32.79 8.45
CA PRO A 165 -0.39 31.63 7.89
C PRO A 165 0.53 32.03 6.75
N THR A 166 1.71 31.42 6.69
CA THR A 166 2.64 31.58 5.56
C THR A 166 2.09 30.93 4.29
N ALA A 167 1.37 29.82 4.45
CA ALA A 167 0.66 29.15 3.37
C ALA A 167 -0.66 28.58 3.89
N THR A 168 -1.71 28.67 3.07
CA THR A 168 -3.00 28.05 3.30
C THR A 168 -3.46 27.37 2.02
N ALA A 169 -4.08 26.20 2.13
CA ALA A 169 -4.66 25.50 1.00
C ALA A 169 -5.88 24.69 1.42
N SER A 170 -6.95 24.77 0.64
CA SER A 170 -8.08 23.86 0.80
C SER A 170 -7.91 22.65 -0.11
N PHE A 171 -8.20 21.47 0.41
CA PHE A 171 -8.08 20.21 -0.31
C PHE A 171 -9.39 19.44 -0.28
N SER A 172 -9.64 18.67 -1.34
CA SER A 172 -10.70 17.68 -1.43
C SER A 172 -10.11 16.43 -2.09
N PHE A 173 -10.00 15.35 -1.33
CA PHE A 173 -9.46 14.10 -1.86
C PHE A 173 -10.52 13.33 -2.63
N VAL A 174 -10.18 13.01 -3.87
CA VAL A 174 -10.98 12.14 -4.73
C VAL A 174 -10.28 10.78 -4.85
N PRO A 175 -11.01 9.65 -4.79
CA PRO A 175 -10.44 8.34 -5.07
C PRO A 175 -9.82 8.31 -6.47
N GLU A 176 -8.61 7.78 -6.59
CA GLU A 176 -8.01 7.52 -7.88
C GLU A 176 -8.67 6.27 -8.47
N ALA A 177 -9.06 6.32 -9.76
CA ALA A 177 -9.69 5.18 -10.42
C ALA A 177 -8.83 3.92 -10.22
N ALA A 178 -9.47 2.80 -9.90
CA ALA A 178 -8.80 1.52 -9.67
C ALA A 178 -7.82 1.24 -10.82
N SER A 179 -6.53 1.25 -10.50
CA SER A 179 -5.48 0.86 -11.43
C SER A 179 -5.79 -0.53 -11.98
N MET A 180 -5.91 -0.68 -13.30
CA MET A 180 -6.12 -1.99 -13.95
C MET A 180 -4.95 -2.97 -13.72
N SER A 181 -3.86 -2.49 -13.14
CA SER A 181 -2.78 -3.31 -12.60
C SER A 181 -2.87 -3.31 -11.06
N PRO A 182 -3.22 -4.44 -10.41
CA PRO A 182 -3.02 -4.55 -8.97
C PRO A 182 -1.55 -4.28 -8.67
N SER A 183 -1.28 -3.40 -7.71
CA SER A 183 0.07 -3.16 -7.20
C SER A 183 0.67 -4.51 -6.82
N THR A 184 1.93 -4.75 -7.18
CA THR A 184 2.62 -6.04 -7.01
C THR A 184 2.85 -6.43 -5.54
N LEU A 185 2.41 -5.60 -4.59
CA LEU A 185 2.36 -5.87 -3.17
C LEU A 185 0.91 -6.21 -2.80
N SER A 186 0.57 -7.50 -2.84
CA SER A 186 -0.82 -7.96 -2.69
C SER A 186 -1.40 -7.79 -1.28
N ASP A 187 -0.64 -7.22 -0.35
CA ASP A 187 -0.98 -7.05 1.07
C ASP A 187 -1.30 -5.59 1.45
N VAL A 188 -1.18 -4.64 0.51
CA VAL A 188 -1.49 -3.23 0.74
C VAL A 188 -2.81 -2.87 0.03
N PRO A 189 -3.89 -2.58 0.77
CA PRO A 189 -5.13 -2.06 0.17
C PRO A 189 -4.86 -0.78 -0.61
N ALA A 190 -5.38 -0.68 -1.83
CA ALA A 190 -5.19 0.48 -2.68
C ALA A 190 -6.01 1.66 -2.14
N MET A 191 -5.39 2.51 -1.32
CA MET A 191 -6.01 3.72 -0.77
C MET A 191 -5.71 4.98 -1.61
N ALA A 192 -5.46 4.78 -2.90
CA ALA A 192 -5.01 5.82 -3.79
C ALA A 192 -6.05 6.95 -3.87
N ARG A 193 -5.65 8.13 -3.40
CA ARG A 193 -6.49 9.33 -3.40
C ARG A 193 -5.66 10.54 -3.74
N THR A 194 -6.24 11.46 -4.50
CA THR A 194 -5.55 12.66 -4.97
C THR A 194 -6.38 13.90 -4.67
N ALA A 195 -5.71 14.94 -4.19
CA ALA A 195 -6.25 16.28 -4.07
C ALA A 195 -5.37 17.25 -4.86
N THR A 196 -6.01 18.14 -5.59
CA THR A 196 -5.34 19.22 -6.33
C THR A 196 -6.02 20.53 -5.99
N GLY A 197 -5.25 21.60 -5.87
CA GLY A 197 -5.83 22.89 -5.56
C GLY A 197 -4.83 24.03 -5.65
N ILE A 198 -5.27 25.18 -5.18
CA ILE A 198 -4.48 26.41 -5.10
C ILE A 198 -3.96 26.52 -3.68
N VAL A 199 -2.68 26.85 -3.55
CA VAL A 199 -2.09 27.29 -2.28
C VAL A 199 -2.00 28.81 -2.31
N THR A 200 -2.58 29.46 -1.31
CA THR A 200 -2.43 30.89 -1.06
C THR A 200 -1.25 31.09 -0.13
N LEU A 201 -0.32 31.95 -0.51
CA LEU A 201 0.85 32.29 0.27
C LEU A 201 0.66 33.67 0.89
N GLU A 202 1.39 33.94 1.95
CA GLU A 202 1.48 35.27 2.53
C GLU A 202 1.95 36.31 1.49
N GLY A 203 1.32 37.48 1.49
CA GLY A 203 1.62 38.58 0.55
C GLY A 203 0.97 38.43 -0.84
N GLU A 204 -0.26 37.93 -0.91
CA GLU A 204 -1.08 37.78 -2.15
C GLU A 204 -0.46 36.89 -3.23
N ARG A 205 0.55 36.10 -2.88
CA ARG A 205 1.16 35.13 -3.78
C ARG A 205 0.33 33.86 -3.81
N SER A 206 0.42 33.11 -4.89
CA SER A 206 -0.29 31.84 -5.02
C SER A 206 0.57 30.78 -5.70
N GLY A 207 0.12 29.54 -5.61
CA GLY A 207 0.72 28.40 -6.26
C GLY A 207 -0.32 27.33 -6.49
N THR A 208 0.12 26.22 -7.03
CA THR A 208 -0.69 25.02 -7.16
C THR A 208 -0.06 23.87 -6.40
N PHE A 209 -0.90 22.96 -5.92
CA PHE A 209 -0.45 21.72 -5.31
C PHE A 209 -1.14 20.52 -5.91
N THR A 210 -0.46 19.38 -5.85
CA THR A 210 -1.01 18.05 -6.10
C THR A 210 -0.54 17.15 -4.98
N PHE A 211 -1.48 16.72 -4.14
CA PHE A 211 -1.23 15.84 -3.01
C PHE A 211 -1.86 14.48 -3.29
N ARG A 212 -1.04 13.43 -3.30
CA ARG A 212 -1.45 12.07 -3.58
C ARG A 212 -1.02 11.14 -2.47
N PHE A 213 -1.98 10.41 -1.91
CA PHE A 213 -1.69 9.20 -1.13
C PHE A 213 -1.66 8.01 -2.09
N PHE A 214 -0.63 7.17 -1.98
CA PHE A 214 -0.56 5.90 -2.69
C PHE A 214 -1.13 4.77 -1.82
N SER A 215 -0.91 4.87 -0.51
CA SER A 215 -1.37 3.95 0.53
C SER A 215 -1.56 4.72 1.84
N GLU A 216 -1.94 4.03 2.92
CA GLU A 216 -1.98 4.57 4.28
C GLU A 216 -0.61 4.95 4.84
N HIS A 217 0.48 4.55 4.18
CA HIS A 217 1.83 4.71 4.70
C HIS A 217 2.77 5.43 3.71
N GLU A 218 2.26 5.86 2.55
CA GLU A 218 3.05 6.47 1.49
C GLU A 218 2.28 7.59 0.78
N PHE A 219 2.94 8.75 0.61
CA PHE A 219 2.37 9.88 -0.11
C PHE A 219 3.41 10.65 -0.93
N SER A 220 2.91 11.45 -1.88
CA SER A 220 3.68 12.49 -2.54
C SER A 220 2.92 13.80 -2.58
N LEU A 221 3.65 14.91 -2.48
CA LEU A 221 3.14 16.26 -2.63
C LEU A 221 4.03 17.00 -3.65
N VAL A 222 3.41 17.54 -4.68
CA VAL A 222 4.04 18.42 -5.66
C VAL A 222 3.50 19.82 -5.44
N LEU A 223 4.40 20.81 -5.30
CA LEU A 223 4.07 22.22 -5.19
C LEU A 223 4.71 22.99 -6.35
N GLN A 224 3.95 23.93 -6.91
CA GLN A 224 4.45 24.93 -7.84
C GLN A 224 4.08 26.30 -7.30
N LEU A 225 5.05 26.99 -6.69
CA LEU A 225 4.84 28.24 -5.98
C LEU A 225 5.31 29.41 -6.84
N HIS A 226 4.47 30.42 -7.04
CA HIS A 226 4.86 31.66 -7.71
C HIS A 226 5.48 32.60 -6.69
N THR A 227 6.80 32.78 -6.77
CA THR A 227 7.55 33.65 -5.85
C THR A 227 7.64 35.10 -6.33
N GLU A 228 7.72 35.30 -7.65
CA GLU A 228 7.74 36.61 -8.33
C GLU A 228 6.95 36.49 -9.66
N GLU A 229 6.80 37.58 -10.43
CA GLU A 229 6.03 37.58 -11.69
C GLU A 229 6.47 36.52 -12.71
N THR A 230 7.71 36.02 -12.64
CA THR A 230 8.26 35.07 -13.62
C THR A 230 8.92 33.83 -13.00
N THR A 231 9.16 33.80 -11.69
CA THR A 231 9.88 32.70 -11.03
C THR A 231 8.90 31.73 -10.38
N VAL A 232 8.97 30.46 -10.79
CA VAL A 232 8.19 29.36 -10.23
C VAL A 232 9.13 28.43 -9.49
N ASP A 233 8.99 28.33 -8.17
CA ASP A 233 9.68 27.30 -7.39
C ASP A 233 8.88 26.00 -7.44
N ARG A 234 9.57 24.91 -7.79
CA ARG A 234 8.99 23.57 -7.87
C ARG A 234 9.54 22.76 -6.72
N ILE A 235 8.63 22.27 -5.89
CA ILE A 235 8.97 21.46 -4.73
C ILE A 235 8.28 20.12 -4.88
N TRP A 236 9.05 19.05 -4.76
CA TRP A 236 8.55 17.70 -4.69
C TRP A 236 8.86 17.13 -3.32
N VAL A 237 7.85 16.55 -2.70
CA VAL A 237 7.89 16.00 -1.37
C VAL A 237 7.40 14.57 -1.46
N TYR A 238 8.14 13.65 -0.86
CA TYR A 238 7.77 12.25 -0.79
C TYR A 238 7.85 11.79 0.66
N GLY A 239 6.76 11.24 1.17
CA GLY A 239 6.62 10.83 2.56
C GLY A 239 6.35 9.34 2.69
N TYR A 240 7.00 8.72 3.67
CA TYR A 240 6.85 7.31 3.98
C TYR A 240 6.86 7.06 5.48
N VAL A 241 6.05 6.11 5.93
CA VAL A 241 6.06 5.57 7.29
C VAL A 241 5.99 4.04 7.22
N ALA A 242 6.45 3.36 8.26
CA ALA A 242 6.27 1.92 8.33
C ALA A 242 4.76 1.58 8.40
N PRO A 243 4.30 0.53 7.70
CA PRO A 243 2.94 0.03 7.82
C PRO A 243 2.43 -0.13 9.24
N ASP A 244 1.24 0.42 9.53
CA ASP A 244 0.57 0.24 10.81
C ASP A 244 -0.62 -0.73 10.70
N ASN A 245 -0.49 -1.89 11.35
CA ASN A 245 -1.54 -2.90 11.41
C ASN A 245 -2.77 -2.44 12.21
N ALA A 246 -2.67 -1.37 13.01
CA ALA A 246 -3.82 -0.78 13.70
C ALA A 246 -4.72 0.02 12.75
N LEU A 247 -4.17 0.56 11.66
CA LEU A 247 -4.93 1.28 10.64
C LEU A 247 -5.56 0.33 9.64
N LEU A 248 -4.79 -0.65 9.17
CA LEU A 248 -5.24 -1.66 8.21
C LEU A 248 -4.74 -3.04 8.64
N LEU A 249 -5.68 -3.91 9.00
CA LEU A 249 -5.41 -5.31 9.29
C LEU A 249 -4.95 -6.01 8.02
N ARG A 250 -3.65 -6.30 7.96
CA ARG A 250 -3.09 -7.09 6.86
C ARG A 250 -3.22 -8.57 7.19
N PRO A 251 -3.78 -9.39 6.29
CA PRO A 251 -3.82 -10.83 6.49
C PRO A 251 -2.38 -11.32 6.59
N ASP A 252 -2.03 -11.91 7.74
CA ASP A 252 -0.71 -12.46 7.99
C ASP A 252 -0.41 -13.46 6.86
N THR A 253 0.62 -13.19 6.06
CA THR A 253 1.00 -13.92 4.83
C THR A 253 1.27 -15.41 5.08
N LYS A 254 1.22 -15.85 6.35
CA LYS A 254 1.33 -17.23 6.81
C LYS A 254 0.05 -18.05 6.78
N GLN A 255 -1.08 -17.54 6.28
CA GLN A 255 -2.23 -18.41 6.04
C GLN A 255 -2.04 -19.22 4.75
N ARG A 256 -1.13 -20.22 4.79
CA ARG A 256 -1.06 -21.28 3.77
C ARG A 256 -2.47 -21.81 3.58
N SER A 257 -3.04 -21.60 2.39
CA SER A 257 -4.42 -21.98 2.12
C SER A 257 -4.62 -23.45 2.50
N TRP A 258 -5.76 -23.78 3.11
CA TRP A 258 -6.06 -25.16 3.53
C TRP A 258 -5.81 -26.17 2.39
N PHE A 259 -6.06 -25.74 1.16
CA PHE A 259 -5.74 -26.45 -0.08
C PHE A 259 -4.27 -26.79 -0.24
N GLN A 260 -3.32 -25.91 0.06
CA GLN A 260 -1.89 -26.24 -0.01
C GLN A 260 -1.49 -27.31 1.01
N LYS A 261 -2.11 -27.34 2.20
CA LYS A 261 -1.85 -28.40 3.20
C LYS A 261 -2.38 -29.77 2.76
N HIS A 262 -3.49 -29.80 2.01
CA HIS A 262 -4.20 -31.04 1.68
C HIS A 262 -3.98 -31.49 0.23
N SER A 263 -3.37 -30.65 -0.61
CA SER A 263 -3.07 -30.94 -2.02
C SER A 263 -2.26 -32.23 -2.17
N PHE A 264 -1.25 -32.44 -1.31
CA PHE A 264 -0.41 -33.64 -1.37
C PHE A 264 -1.21 -34.92 -1.06
N LEU A 265 -2.16 -34.85 -0.14
CA LEU A 265 -3.04 -35.98 0.21
C LEU A 265 -3.97 -36.31 -0.95
N VAL A 266 -4.57 -35.29 -1.58
CA VAL A 266 -5.46 -35.45 -2.75
C VAL A 266 -4.70 -36.05 -3.94
N PHE A 267 -3.47 -35.59 -4.20
CA PHE A 267 -2.62 -36.17 -5.24
C PHE A 267 -2.27 -37.63 -4.94
N ALA A 268 -1.91 -37.95 -3.69
CA ALA A 268 -1.57 -39.31 -3.30
C ALA A 268 -2.74 -40.29 -3.46
N VAL A 269 -3.95 -39.90 -3.02
CA VAL A 269 -5.17 -40.72 -3.16
C VAL A 269 -5.52 -40.92 -4.63
N THR A 270 -5.46 -39.85 -5.43
CA THR A 270 -5.79 -39.92 -6.87
C THR A 270 -4.81 -40.84 -7.61
N PHE A 271 -3.51 -40.72 -7.34
CA PHE A 271 -2.48 -41.58 -7.93
C PHE A 271 -2.67 -43.05 -7.55
N PHE A 272 -3.03 -43.32 -6.28
CA PHE A 272 -3.31 -44.66 -5.80
C PHE A 272 -4.51 -45.29 -6.52
N VAL A 273 -5.61 -44.55 -6.68
CA VAL A 273 -6.81 -45.01 -7.40
C VAL A 273 -6.49 -45.31 -8.86
N ILE A 274 -5.74 -44.45 -9.54
CA ILE A 274 -5.32 -44.67 -10.93
C ILE A 274 -4.45 -45.94 -11.04
N ARG A 275 -3.48 -46.12 -10.15
CA ARG A 275 -2.63 -47.32 -10.09
C ARG A 275 -3.45 -48.59 -9.87
N ALA A 276 -4.41 -48.57 -8.96
CA ALA A 276 -5.29 -49.71 -8.68
C ALA A 276 -6.15 -50.09 -9.90
N ILE A 277 -6.73 -49.10 -10.57
CA ILE A 277 -7.54 -49.33 -11.79
C ILE A 277 -6.68 -49.90 -12.91
N THR A 278 -5.47 -49.35 -13.12
CA THR A 278 -4.57 -49.79 -14.19
C THR A 278 -4.12 -51.23 -13.95
N SER A 279 -3.72 -51.56 -12.71
CA SER A 279 -3.37 -52.92 -12.29
C SER A 279 -4.53 -53.91 -12.50
N TYR A 280 -5.76 -53.54 -12.12
CA TYR A 280 -6.94 -54.38 -12.34
C TYR A 280 -7.20 -54.65 -13.83
N ILE A 281 -7.05 -53.63 -14.69
CA ILE A 281 -7.21 -53.77 -16.14
C ILE A 281 -6.12 -54.69 -16.71
N ASP A 282 -4.88 -54.54 -16.27
CA ASP A 282 -3.75 -55.34 -16.76
C ASP A 282 -3.89 -56.82 -16.38
N VAL A 283 -4.30 -57.12 -15.14
CA VAL A 283 -4.62 -58.50 -14.72
C VAL A 283 -5.75 -59.09 -15.56
N LYS A 284 -6.79 -58.31 -15.85
CA LYS A 284 -7.90 -58.77 -16.68
C LYS A 284 -7.49 -59.01 -18.13
N ARG A 285 -6.57 -58.21 -18.69
CA ARG A 285 -6.00 -58.45 -20.03
C ARG A 285 -5.12 -59.68 -20.04
N ALA A 286 -4.23 -59.84 -19.06
CA ALA A 286 -3.34 -60.99 -18.95
C ALA A 286 -4.15 -62.31 -18.90
N ARG A 287 -5.23 -62.36 -18.09
CA ARG A 287 -6.13 -63.53 -18.05
C ARG A 287 -6.79 -63.81 -19.40
N LYS A 288 -7.26 -62.79 -20.12
CA LYS A 288 -7.85 -62.97 -21.46
C LYS A 288 -6.83 -63.51 -22.47
N HIS A 289 -5.60 -63.03 -22.44
CA HIS A 289 -4.53 -63.55 -23.31
C HIS A 289 -4.15 -64.98 -22.97
N GLN A 290 -4.08 -65.35 -21.68
CA GLN A 290 -3.82 -66.72 -21.25
C GLN A 290 -4.94 -67.68 -21.68
N VAL A 291 -6.21 -67.28 -21.51
CA VAL A 291 -7.35 -68.09 -21.97
C VAL A 291 -7.27 -68.30 -23.48
N LYS A 292 -7.03 -67.24 -24.26
CA LYS A 292 -6.93 -67.33 -25.72
C LYS A 292 -5.77 -68.22 -26.18
N ALA A 293 -4.60 -68.09 -25.55
CA ALA A 293 -3.43 -68.91 -25.84
C ALA A 293 -3.66 -70.40 -25.48
N ALA A 294 -4.40 -70.66 -24.39
CA ALA A 294 -4.79 -72.02 -24.03
C ALA A 294 -5.75 -72.61 -25.07
N THR A 295 -6.71 -71.83 -25.57
CA THR A 295 -7.66 -72.28 -26.61
C THR A 295 -6.96 -72.59 -27.93
N GLU A 296 -6.07 -71.70 -28.38
CA GLU A 296 -5.26 -71.89 -29.60
C GLU A 296 -4.29 -73.09 -29.48
N ALA A 297 -3.74 -73.34 -28.28
CA ALA A 297 -2.90 -74.50 -28.03
C ALA A 297 -3.69 -75.83 -28.08
N THR A 298 -4.93 -75.85 -27.58
CA THR A 298 -5.81 -77.03 -27.71
C THR A 298 -6.20 -77.30 -29.16
N GLU A 299 -6.53 -76.28 -29.94
CA GLU A 299 -6.87 -76.42 -31.37
C GLU A 299 -5.66 -76.87 -32.22
N ALA A 300 -4.45 -76.39 -31.90
CA ALA A 300 -3.21 -76.84 -32.54
C ALA A 300 -2.84 -78.30 -32.17
N ALA A 301 -3.24 -78.78 -30.98
CA ALA A 301 -3.03 -80.17 -30.56
C ALA A 301 -4.02 -81.14 -31.22
N GLU A 302 -5.26 -80.71 -31.47
CA GLU A 302 -6.25 -81.51 -32.20
C GLU A 302 -5.93 -81.62 -33.69
N SER A 303 -5.49 -80.55 -34.34
CA SER A 303 -5.08 -80.58 -35.76
C SER A 303 -3.85 -81.45 -36.05
N LYS A 304 -3.00 -81.72 -35.05
CA LYS A 304 -1.87 -82.67 -35.17
C LYS A 304 -2.26 -84.14 -35.01
N LYS A 305 -3.44 -84.47 -34.48
CA LYS A 305 -3.93 -85.85 -34.35
C LYS A 305 -4.64 -86.39 -35.59
N VAL A 306 -4.86 -85.55 -36.61
CA VAL A 306 -5.57 -85.88 -37.86
C VAL A 306 -4.60 -86.02 -39.06
N LYS A 307 -3.35 -86.41 -38.81
CA LYS A 307 -2.38 -86.75 -39.87
C LYS A 307 -1.84 -88.15 -39.69
#